data_AF-A0A967Z7D1-F1
#
_entry.id   AF-A0A967Z7D1-F1
#
_cell.length_a   1.000
_cell.length_b   1.000
_cell.length_c   1.000
_cell.angle_alpha   90.00
_cell.angle_beta   90.00
_cell.angle_gamma   90.00
#
_symmetry.space_group_name_H-M   'P 1'
#
loop_
_entity.id
_entity.type
_entity.pdbx_description
1 polymer ?
#
loop_
_entity_poly.entity_id
_entity_poly.type
_entity_poly.pdbx_seq_one_letter_code
_entity_poly.pdbx_strand_id
1 'polypeptide(L)'
;GIQQRADILDRVGNEILTRKEELGTLLSREEGKTLPEGIGEAARAGQVFKFFAGEALRIPGISIDSVRPGVVAEVRREPVGV
;
A
#
# COMPACT_ATOMS: atom_id res chain seq x y z
N GLY A 1 10.33 -11.56 0.01
CA GLY A 1 10.13 -11.37 -1.46
C GLY A 1 8.91 -10.50 -1.73
N ILE A 2 8.54 -10.23 -3.00
CA ILE A 2 7.41 -9.33 -3.32
C ILE A 2 6.07 -9.84 -2.78
N GLN A 3 5.84 -11.16 -2.82
CA GLN A 3 4.64 -11.81 -2.27
C GLN A 3 4.51 -11.56 -0.78
N GLN A 4 5.56 -11.84 -0.01
CA GLN A 4 5.58 -11.61 1.43
C GLN A 4 5.25 -10.15 1.81
N ARG A 5 5.69 -9.17 1.00
CA ARG A 5 5.34 -7.76 1.24
C ARG A 5 3.84 -7.50 1.00
N ALA A 6 3.29 -8.05 -0.08
CA ALA A 6 1.85 -7.98 -0.35
C ALA A 6 1.04 -8.60 0.79
N ASP A 7 1.41 -9.80 1.24
CA ASP A 7 0.71 -10.52 2.31
C ASP A 7 0.71 -9.73 3.63
N ILE A 8 1.84 -9.10 3.97
CA ILE A 8 1.95 -8.26 5.17
C ILE A 8 1.01 -7.06 5.08
N LEU A 9 1.04 -6.33 3.95
CA LEU A 9 0.16 -5.18 3.74
C LEU A 9 -1.32 -5.58 3.75
N ASP A 10 -1.66 -6.71 3.11
CA ASP A 10 -3.03 -7.23 3.08
C ASP A 10 -3.56 -7.56 4.48
N ARG A 11 -2.70 -8.20 5.30
CA ARG A 11 -3.01 -8.52 6.69
C ARG A 11 -3.20 -7.26 7.54
N VAL A 12 -2.36 -6.23 7.36
CA VAL A 12 -2.53 -4.94 8.05
C VAL A 12 -3.85 -4.29 7.64
N GLY A 13 -4.18 -4.29 6.35
CA GLY A 13 -5.46 -3.76 5.87
C GLY A 13 -6.67 -4.51 6.46
N ASN A 14 -6.60 -5.84 6.56
CA ASN A 14 -7.65 -6.64 7.21
C ASN A 14 -7.80 -6.26 8.69
N GLU A 15 -6.71 -6.19 9.44
CA GLU A 15 -6.73 -5.87 10.87
C GLU A 15 -7.39 -4.51 11.13
N ILE A 16 -7.02 -3.49 10.34
CA ILE A 16 -7.62 -2.15 10.45
C ILE A 16 -9.13 -2.20 10.15
N LEU A 17 -9.55 -2.90 9.09
CA LEU A 17 -10.95 -3.01 8.71
C LEU A 17 -11.79 -3.78 9.75
N THR A 18 -11.21 -4.82 10.36
CA THR A 18 -11.84 -5.56 11.45
C THR A 18 -12.03 -4.71 12.71
N ARG A 19 -11.14 -3.74 12.95
CA ARG A 19 -11.14 -2.87 14.13
C ARG A 19 -11.55 -1.41 13.85
N LYS A 20 -12.13 -1.11 12.69
CA LYS A 20 -12.39 0.26 12.24
C LYS A 20 -13.29 1.05 13.19
N GLU A 21 -14.19 0.39 13.93
CA GLU A 21 -15.06 0.99 14.94
C GLU A 21 -14.26 1.42 16.19
N GLU A 22 -13.37 0.54 16.65
CA GLU A 22 -12.46 0.82 17.78
C GLU A 22 -11.51 1.97 17.40
N LEU A 23 -10.84 1.86 16.26
CA LEU A 23 -9.90 2.86 15.75
C LEU A 23 -10.60 4.19 15.46
N GLY A 24 -11.79 4.14 14.85
CA GLY A 24 -12.60 5.33 14.59
C GLY A 24 -13.03 6.05 15.86
N THR A 25 -13.34 5.31 16.93
CA THR A 25 -13.63 5.90 18.25
C THR A 25 -12.40 6.61 18.82
N LEU A 26 -11.21 6.03 18.70
CA LEU A 26 -9.96 6.67 19.13
C LEU A 26 -9.69 7.96 18.33
N LEU A 27 -9.77 7.90 17.00
CA LEU A 27 -9.59 9.06 16.10
C LEU A 27 -10.56 10.20 16.44
N SER A 28 -11.84 9.90 16.66
CA SER A 28 -12.83 10.91 17.04
C SER A 28 -12.55 11.54 18.40
N ARG A 29 -12.00 10.78 19.35
CA ARG A 29 -11.66 11.30 20.68
C ARG A 29 -10.41 12.18 20.67
N GLU A 30 -9.45 11.90 19.80
CA GLU A 30 -8.19 12.66 19.75
C GLU A 30 -8.26 13.90 18.84
N GLU A 31 -8.99 13.82 17.73
CA GLU A 31 -9.07 14.91 16.74
C GLU A 31 -10.36 15.74 16.84
N GLY A 32 -11.39 15.26 17.54
CA GLY A 32 -12.69 15.95 17.67
C GLY A 32 -13.63 15.81 16.47
N LYS A 33 -13.30 14.95 15.49
CA LYS A 33 -14.21 14.59 14.37
C LYS A 33 -15.39 13.77 14.86
N THR A 34 -16.51 13.80 14.14
CA THR A 34 -17.67 12.98 14.50
C THR A 34 -17.33 11.49 14.40
N LEU A 35 -18.02 10.64 15.19
CA LEU A 35 -17.77 9.20 15.18
C LEU A 35 -17.87 8.56 13.78
N PRO A 36 -18.87 8.88 12.95
CA PRO A 36 -18.93 8.37 11.58
C PRO A 36 -17.72 8.77 10.72
N GLU A 37 -17.20 9.98 10.89
CA GLU A 37 -15.99 10.43 10.16
C GLU A 37 -14.75 9.65 10.60
N GLY A 38 -14.57 9.43 11.91
CA GLY A 38 -13.47 8.62 12.44
C GLY A 38 -13.50 7.18 11.93
N ILE A 39 -14.67 6.54 11.93
CA ILE A 39 -14.84 5.17 11.39
C ILE A 39 -14.56 5.15 9.89
N GLY A 40 -15.07 6.14 9.14
CA GLY A 40 -14.82 6.26 7.70
C GLY A 40 -13.34 6.43 7.38
N GLU A 41 -12.60 7.16 8.20
CA GLU A 41 -11.17 7.33 8.04
C GLU A 41 -10.37 6.06 8.34
N ALA A 42 -10.68 5.36 9.44
CA ALA A 42 -10.08 4.07 9.73
C ALA A 42 -10.34 3.06 8.59
N ALA A 43 -11.57 3.05 8.06
CA ALA A 43 -11.91 2.21 6.90
C ALA A 43 -11.08 2.56 5.66
N ARG A 44 -10.93 3.86 5.34
CA ARG A 44 -10.06 4.30 4.23
C ARG A 44 -8.61 3.89 4.44
N ALA A 45 -8.08 4.01 5.66
CA ALA A 45 -6.71 3.59 5.97
C ALA A 45 -6.52 2.10 5.64
N GLY A 46 -7.45 1.24 6.07
CA GLY A 46 -7.44 -0.18 5.72
C GLY A 46 -7.47 -0.44 4.21
N GLN A 47 -8.29 0.30 3.47
CA GLN A 47 -8.37 0.21 2.00
C GLN A 47 -7.06 0.65 1.30
N VAL A 48 -6.36 1.66 1.83
CA VAL A 48 -5.05 2.09 1.32
C VAL A 48 -4.03 0.95 1.45
N PHE A 49 -3.98 0.26 2.59
CA PHE A 49 -3.12 -0.91 2.76
C PHE A 49 -3.46 -2.03 1.77
N LYS A 50 -4.75 -2.32 1.56
CA LYS A 50 -5.21 -3.30 0.56
C LYS A 50 -4.79 -2.94 -0.85
N PHE A 51 -4.93 -1.67 -1.23
CA PHE A 51 -4.51 -1.19 -2.54
C PHE A 51 -3.01 -1.41 -2.76
N PHE A 52 -2.18 -0.96 -1.81
CA PHE A 52 -0.72 -1.10 -1.93
C PHE A 52 -0.22 -2.54 -1.77
N ALA A 53 -0.98 -3.43 -1.11
CA ALA A 53 -0.71 -4.87 -1.16
C ALA A 53 -0.75 -5.39 -2.61
N GLY A 54 -1.74 -4.97 -3.39
CA GLY A 54 -1.82 -5.28 -4.82
C GLY A 54 -0.73 -4.62 -5.66
N GLU A 55 -0.38 -3.35 -5.37
CA GLU A 55 0.70 -2.65 -6.07
C GLU A 55 2.09 -3.25 -5.77
N ALA A 56 2.30 -3.87 -4.62
CA ALA A 56 3.55 -4.55 -4.28
C ALA A 56 3.91 -5.69 -5.26
N LEU A 57 2.90 -6.24 -5.96
CA LEU A 57 3.05 -7.26 -6.99
C LEU A 57 3.16 -6.66 -8.41
N ARG A 58 2.88 -5.37 -8.59
CA ARG A 58 2.80 -4.69 -9.88
C ARG A 58 3.87 -3.60 -9.99
N ILE A 59 5.14 -4.02 -9.95
CA ILE A 59 6.30 -3.13 -10.13
C ILE A 59 6.95 -3.42 -11.50
N PRO A 60 6.37 -2.94 -12.62
CA PRO A 60 6.93 -3.18 -13.94
C PRO A 60 8.23 -2.41 -14.15
N GLY A 61 9.17 -3.06 -14.82
CA GLY A 61 10.28 -2.41 -15.51
C GLY A 61 9.92 -2.05 -16.95
N ILE A 62 10.87 -1.48 -17.69
CA ILE A 62 10.73 -1.17 -19.11
C ILE A 62 11.93 -1.76 -19.84
N SER A 63 11.70 -2.50 -20.93
CA SER A 63 12.75 -2.92 -21.87
C SER A 63 12.74 -2.00 -23.07
N ILE A 64 13.91 -1.54 -23.51
CA ILE A 64 14.06 -0.59 -24.61
C ILE A 64 15.07 -1.16 -25.61
N ASP A 65 14.77 -1.03 -26.91
CA ASP A 65 15.69 -1.45 -27.96
C ASP A 65 16.96 -0.59 -27.96
N SER A 66 18.11 -1.25 -27.99
CA SER A 66 19.40 -0.59 -28.10
C SER A 66 19.81 -0.45 -29.56
N VAL A 67 20.30 0.73 -29.94
CA VAL A 67 20.93 0.97 -31.25
C VAL A 67 22.35 0.39 -31.35
N ARG A 68 22.91 -0.09 -30.22
CA ARG A 68 24.26 -0.68 -30.16
C ARG A 68 24.17 -2.21 -30.21
N PRO A 69 24.87 -2.88 -31.14
CA PRO A 69 24.90 -4.34 -31.22
C PRO A 69 25.34 -4.99 -29.91
N GLY A 70 24.60 -6.02 -29.47
CA GLY A 70 24.92 -6.81 -28.27
C GLY A 70 24.65 -6.12 -26.93
N VAL A 71 24.01 -4.94 -26.92
CA VAL A 71 23.68 -4.20 -25.68
C VAL A 71 22.19 -4.31 -25.38
N VAL A 72 21.84 -4.64 -24.14
CA VAL A 72 20.47 -4.61 -23.61
C VAL A 72 20.27 -3.32 -22.82
N ALA A 73 19.15 -2.62 -23.04
CA ALA A 73 18.75 -1.47 -22.24
C ALA A 73 17.45 -1.78 -21.48
N GLU A 74 17.50 -1.69 -20.16
CA GLU A 74 16.35 -1.92 -19.28
C GLU A 74 16.27 -0.86 -18.18
N VAL A 75 15.05 -0.57 -17.74
CA VAL A 75 14.74 0.29 -16.61
C VAL A 75 14.08 -0.57 -15.53
N ARG A 76 14.64 -0.53 -14.32
CA ARG A 76 14.09 -1.19 -13.14
C ARG A 76 13.67 -0.16 -12.12
N ARG A 77 12.69 -0.53 -11.29
CA ARG A 77 12.24 0.27 -10.15
C ARG A 77 12.62 -0.46 -8.87
N GLU A 78 13.42 0.20 -8.06
CA GLU A 78 13.89 -0.32 -6.79
C GLU A 78 13.42 0.57 -5.64
N PRO A 79 13.28 0.02 -4.42
CA PRO A 79 13.02 0.85 -3.24
C PRO A 79 14.13 1.89 -3.05
N VAL A 80 13.76 3.11 -2.65
CA VAL A 80 14.71 4.21 -2.43
C VAL A 80 15.74 3.88 -1.35
N GLY A 81 15.33 3.17 -0.29
CA GLY A 81 16.21 2.84 0.85
C GLY A 81 16.14 3.86 1.98
N VAL A 82 17.19 3.89 2.80
CA VAL A 82 17.43 4.85 3.92
C VAL A 82 18.78 5.49 3.71
#